data_AF-A0A9P7BL50-F1
#
_entry.id   AF-A0A9P7BL50-F1
#
_cell.length_a   1.000
_cell.length_b   1.000
_cell.length_c   1.000
_cell.angle_alpha   90.00
_cell.angle_beta   90.00
_cell.angle_gamma   90.00
#
_symmetry.space_group_name_H-M   'P 1'
#
loop_
_entity.id
_entity.type
_entity.pdbx_description
1 polymer ?
#
loop_
_entity_poly.entity_id
_entity_poly.type
_entity_poly.pdbx_seq_one_letter_code
_entity_poly.pdbx_strand_id
1 'polypeptide(L)' 'MAHKDWTVDDWKRVVWSDETKINRFNSDGRTWTWIRSGESLKSHHVKMTVKHGGGNIMLWSATTYAGVG' A
#
# COMPACT_ATOMS: atom_id res chain seq x y z
N MET A 1 -6.59 -21.64 -19.04
CA MET A 1 -6.14 -20.81 -17.89
C MET A 1 -4.79 -21.33 -17.47
N ALA A 2 -3.74 -20.50 -17.50
CA ALA A 2 -2.42 -20.94 -17.04
C ALA A 2 -2.44 -21.11 -15.52
N HIS A 3 -1.70 -22.10 -15.01
CA HIS A 3 -1.45 -22.34 -13.57
C HIS A 3 -2.68 -22.68 -12.71
N LYS A 4 -3.87 -22.88 -13.31
CA LYS A 4 -5.11 -23.20 -12.58
C LYS A 4 -5.03 -24.52 -11.81
N ASP A 5 -4.40 -25.52 -12.42
CA ASP A 5 -4.30 -26.88 -11.88
C ASP A 5 -2.95 -27.13 -11.20
N TRP A 6 -2.24 -26.07 -10.82
CA TRP A 6 -0.96 -26.18 -10.14
C TRP A 6 -1.12 -26.70 -8.71
N THR A 7 -0.24 -27.65 -8.37
CA THR A 7 -0.17 -28.19 -7.03
C THR A 7 0.54 -27.21 -6.09
N VAL A 8 0.44 -27.46 -4.79
CA VAL A 8 1.19 -26.67 -3.79
C VAL A 8 2.69 -26.71 -4.09
N ASP A 9 3.24 -27.85 -4.52
CA ASP A 9 4.67 -27.97 -4.82
C ASP A 9 5.09 -27.20 -6.08
N ASP A 10 4.18 -27.01 -7.03
CA ASP A 10 4.42 -26.12 -8.17
C ASP A 10 4.49 -24.66 -7.72
N TRP A 11 3.60 -24.23 -6.82
CA TRP A 11 3.63 -22.89 -6.22
C TRP A 11 4.89 -22.63 -5.38
N LYS A 12 5.45 -23.66 -4.73
CA LYS A 12 6.70 -23.52 -3.96
C LYS A 12 7.91 -23.15 -4.82
N ARG A 13 7.86 -23.44 -6.13
CA ARG A 13 8.93 -23.12 -7.10
C ARG A 13 8.84 -21.69 -7.65
N VAL A 14 7.78 -20.96 -7.32
CA VAL A 14 7.55 -19.60 -7.81
C VAL A 14 8.36 -18.60 -6.99
N VAL A 15 9.02 -17.68 -7.70
CA VAL A 15 9.56 -16.45 -7.13
C VAL A 15 8.53 -15.35 -7.38
N TRP A 16 8.07 -14.73 -6.31
CA TRP A 16 7.14 -13.60 -6.36
C TRP A 16 7.95 -12.32 -6.27
N SER A 17 7.67 -11.33 -7.10
CA SER A 17 8.29 -10.01 -6.99
C SER A 17 7.25 -8.92 -7.15
N ASP A 18 7.40 -7.84 -6.40
CA ASP A 18 6.54 -6.66 -6.52
C ASP A 18 7.29 -5.40 -6.12
N GLU A 19 6.72 -4.26 -6.49
CA GLU A 19 7.17 -2.94 -6.10
C GLU A 19 6.17 -2.30 -5.14
N THR A 20 6.64 -1.85 -3.98
CA THR A 20 5.80 -1.19 -2.98
C THR A 20 6.31 0.20 -2.67
N LYS A 21 5.36 1.14 -2.54
CA LYS A 21 5.63 2.51 -2.12
C LYS A 21 5.32 2.67 -0.64
N ILE A 22 6.32 3.08 0.13
CA ILE A 22 6.18 3.37 1.56
C ILE A 22 6.25 4.89 1.75
N ASN A 23 5.11 5.50 2.05
CA ASN A 23 5.04 6.94 2.33
C ASN A 23 5.54 7.24 3.75
N ARG A 24 6.36 8.29 3.90
CA ARG A 24 6.80 8.75 5.23
C ARG A 24 5.67 9.44 6.00
N PHE A 25 4.78 10.12 5.29
CA PHE A 25 3.62 10.81 5.85
C PHE A 25 2.38 10.55 5.01
N ASN A 26 1.25 10.35 5.70
CA ASN A 26 -0.07 10.11 5.10
C ASN A 26 -0.14 8.88 4.16
N SER A 27 -1.36 8.48 3.84
CA SER A 27 -1.63 7.45 2.84
C SER A 27 -1.98 8.13 1.51
N ASP A 28 -1.69 7.46 0.38
CA ASP A 28 -2.18 7.87 -0.94
C ASP A 28 -3.70 7.61 -1.09
N GLY A 29 -4.29 6.85 -0.16
CA GLY A 29 -5.71 6.55 -0.13
C GLY A 29 -6.58 7.74 0.30
N ARG A 30 -7.89 7.64 -0.02
CA ARG A 30 -8.88 8.62 0.44
C ARG A 30 -9.01 8.58 1.97
N THR A 31 -9.03 9.76 2.57
CA THR A 31 -9.36 9.93 3.99
C THR A 31 -10.80 10.43 4.09
N TRP A 32 -11.56 9.89 5.03
CA TRP A 32 -12.96 10.25 5.27
C TRP A 32 -13.10 10.95 6.63
N THR A 33 -13.97 11.95 6.70
CA THR A 33 -14.34 12.64 7.93
C THR A 33 -15.84 12.87 7.92
N TRP A 34 -16.44 12.91 9.11
CA TRP A 34 -17.85 13.24 9.29
C TRP A 34 -17.98 14.73 9.60
N ILE A 35 -18.93 15.41 8.92
CA ILE A 35 -19.29 16.80 9.20
C ILE A 35 -20.80 16.90 9.39
N ARG A 36 -21.24 17.76 10.31
CA ARG A 36 -22.67 18.07 10.46
C ARG A 36 -23.15 18.86 9.25
N SER A 37 -24.40 18.63 8.83
CA SER A 37 -24.99 19.32 7.70
C SER A 37 -24.95 20.84 7.90
N GLY A 38 -24.42 21.57 6.93
CA GLY A 38 -24.26 23.03 6.98
C GLY A 38 -23.00 23.53 7.70
N GLU A 39 -22.20 22.66 8.33
CA GLU A 39 -20.92 23.07 8.92
C GLU A 39 -19.77 22.98 7.92
N SER A 40 -18.83 23.92 8.01
CA SER A 40 -17.60 23.90 7.22
C SER A 40 -16.58 22.90 7.79
N LEU A 41 -15.61 22.50 6.96
CA LEU A 41 -14.45 21.72 7.40
C LEU A 41 -13.65 22.54 8.41
N LYS A 42 -13.38 21.93 9.58
CA LYS A 42 -12.54 22.47 10.64
C LYS A 42 -11.17 21.82 10.53
N SER A 43 -10.15 22.43 11.12
CA SER A 43 -8.77 21.92 11.08
C SER A 43 -8.65 20.46 11.55
N HIS A 44 -9.41 20.05 12.58
CA HIS A 44 -9.41 18.67 13.09
C HIS A 44 -10.13 17.67 12.18
N HIS A 45 -10.89 18.12 11.18
CA HIS A 45 -11.51 17.26 10.17
C HIS A 45 -10.55 16.92 9.01
N VAL A 46 -9.39 17.59 8.93
CA VAL A 46 -8.46 17.48 7.81
C VAL A 46 -7.12 16.98 8.32
N LYS A 47 -6.56 15.96 7.67
CA LYS A 47 -5.16 15.57 7.93
C LYS A 47 -4.24 16.63 7.34
N MET A 48 -3.31 17.11 8.16
CA MET A 48 -2.27 18.03 7.71
C MET A 48 -1.46 17.40 6.57
N THR A 49 -1.27 18.15 5.49
CA THR A 49 -0.41 17.75 4.38
C THR A 49 0.95 18.41 4.53
N VAL A 50 2.01 17.62 4.28
CA VAL A 50 3.36 18.15 4.16
C VAL A 50 3.59 18.52 2.70
N LYS A 51 4.15 19.71 2.41
CA LYS A 51 4.50 20.09 1.04
C LYS A 51 5.40 19.02 0.42
N HIS A 52 5.05 18.55 -0.78
CA HIS A 52 5.68 17.42 -1.50
C HIS A 52 5.49 16.03 -0.84
N GLY A 53 4.47 15.86 0.02
CA GLY A 53 4.15 14.57 0.67
C GLY A 53 5.18 14.12 1.71
N GLY A 54 6.21 14.92 1.95
CA GLY A 54 7.29 14.59 2.88
C GLY A 54 8.15 13.41 2.44
N GLY A 55 8.10 13.00 1.17
CA GLY A 55 8.90 11.91 0.62
C GLY A 55 8.33 10.50 0.85
N ASN A 56 8.81 9.57 0.05
CA ASN A 56 8.48 8.14 0.10
C ASN A 56 9.72 7.32 -0.25
N ILE A 57 9.66 6.02 0.01
CA ILE A 57 10.63 5.04 -0.45
C ILE A 57 9.89 4.08 -1.38
N MET A 58 10.44 3.88 -2.57
CA MET A 58 10.04 2.80 -3.48
C MET A 58 10.94 1.61 -3.20
N LEU A 59 10.34 0.47 -2.92
CA LEU A 59 11.04 -0.79 -2.67
C LEU A 59 10.58 -1.82 -3.69
N TRP A 60 11.52 -2.36 -4.43
CA TRP A 60 11.32 -3.61 -5.15
C TRP A 60 11.83 -4.76 -4.30
N SER A 61 11.05 -5.83 -4.19
CA SER A 61 11.46 -7.02 -3.44
C SER A 61 10.96 -8.29 -4.11
N ALA A 62 11.64 -9.40 -3.83
CA ALA A 62 11.22 -10.71 -4.24
C ALA A 62 11.18 -11.66 -3.04
N THR A 63 10.23 -12.59 -3.03
CA THR A 63 10.05 -13.59 -1.99
C THR A 63 9.73 -14.94 -2.60
N THR A 64 10.08 -16.00 -1.89
CA THR A 64 9.80 -17.39 -2.29
C THR A 64 9.08 -18.10 -1.16
N TYR A 65 8.65 -19.33 -1.41
CA TYR A 65 8.11 -20.18 -0.34
C TYR A 65 9.11 -20.40 0.81
N ALA A 66 10.42 -20.41 0.53
CA ALA A 66 11.46 -20.58 1.55
C ALA A 66 11.65 -19.32 2.42
N GLY A 67 11.01 -18.21 2.07
CA GLY A 67 11.10 -16.93 2.76
C GLY A 67 11.64 -15.81 1.87
N VAL A 68 11.94 -14.70 2.53
CA VAL A 68 12.61 -13.53 1.96
C VAL A 68 14.11 -13.81 1.83
N GLY A 69 14.72 -13.30 0.74
CA GLY A 69 16.17 -13.26 0.56
C GLY A 69 16.74 -11.93 0.99
#